data_AF-A0A1G2S666-F1
#
_entry.id   AF-A0A1G2S666-F1
#
_cell.length_a   1.000
_cell.length_b   1.000
_cell.length_c   1.000
_cell.angle_alpha   90.00
_cell.angle_beta   90.00
_cell.angle_gamma   90.00
#
_symmetry.space_group_name_H-M   'P 1'
#
loop_
_entity.id
_entity.type
_entity.pdbx_description
1 polymer ?
#
loop_
_entity_poly.entity_id
_entity_poly.type
_entity_poly.pdbx_seq_one_letter_code
_entity_poly.pdbx_strand_id
1 'polypeptide(L)'
;MKIFFIYQLRNILTVAVVGAVVFAGYITDPNFFETPKAEAVSVSGPVSGWAWSETIGWVSFSCTNDSSCGTSNYGVSVSAATGDFSGYAWSENIGWINLAPLSGYPSVPNHGARLEADDTVTGWARACAGTVNGDCTGASRTDGWNGWIKLSKDTSDSGASYGVTVAPATGVFSSYAWGSDVVGWIDFAPISAGANGVHLPIPTVTVLIVPAATTIQTGTGTTLSWTTTPPTACIASGSWSGAKASSGTNVPTGNLSLAGTYSYRLDCGVGFDSKNVVVEDPAPVCVINSVCDAGETVLNCPTDCRAKVKQF
;
A
#
# COMPACT_ATOMS: atom_id res chain seq x y z
N MET A 1 -60.29 -13.65 0.70
CA MET A 1 -59.35 -14.77 0.90
C MET A 1 -58.46 -15.05 -0.31
N LYS A 2 -58.97 -15.10 -1.56
CA LYS A 2 -58.17 -15.37 -2.78
C LYS A 2 -57.03 -14.36 -3.06
N ILE A 3 -57.25 -13.07 -2.83
CA ILE A 3 -56.27 -12.01 -3.13
C ILE A 3 -55.03 -12.07 -2.23
N PHE A 4 -55.21 -12.32 -0.92
CA PHE A 4 -54.11 -12.47 0.04
C PHE A 4 -53.19 -13.65 -0.32
N PHE A 5 -53.78 -14.76 -0.80
CA PHE A 5 -53.04 -15.95 -1.21
C PHE A 5 -52.17 -15.69 -2.45
N ILE A 6 -52.65 -14.88 -3.40
CA ILE A 6 -51.90 -14.52 -4.62
C ILE A 6 -50.68 -13.65 -4.29
N TYR A 7 -50.81 -12.68 -3.37
CA TYR A 7 -49.68 -11.84 -2.95
C TYR A 7 -48.61 -12.63 -2.20
N GLN A 8 -49.02 -13.54 -1.32
CA GLN A 8 -48.09 -14.43 -0.61
C GLN A 8 -47.33 -15.35 -1.60
N LEU A 9 -48.05 -15.93 -2.57
CA LEU A 9 -47.44 -16.79 -3.59
C LEU A 9 -46.47 -16.02 -4.49
N ARG A 10 -46.81 -14.77 -4.86
CA ARG A 10 -45.94 -13.90 -5.67
C ARG A 10 -44.66 -13.57 -4.94
N ASN A 11 -44.73 -13.18 -3.67
CA ASN A 11 -43.55 -12.84 -2.88
C ASN A 11 -42.62 -14.05 -2.68
N ILE A 12 -43.19 -15.23 -2.43
CA ILE A 12 -42.42 -16.48 -2.32
C ILE A 12 -41.70 -16.80 -3.65
N LEU A 13 -42.39 -16.66 -4.78
CA LEU A 13 -41.77 -16.85 -6.10
C LEU A 13 -40.65 -15.85 -6.36
N THR A 14 -40.84 -14.58 -6.01
CA THR A 14 -39.81 -13.55 -6.18
C THR A 14 -38.57 -13.86 -5.35
N VAL A 15 -38.73 -14.27 -4.09
CA VAL A 15 -37.60 -14.67 -3.23
C VAL A 15 -36.89 -15.90 -3.79
N ALA A 16 -37.63 -16.90 -4.27
CA ALA A 16 -37.06 -18.11 -4.86
C ALA A 16 -36.25 -17.82 -6.14
N VAL A 17 -36.76 -16.94 -7.01
CA VAL A 17 -36.06 -16.56 -8.25
C VAL A 17 -34.80 -15.75 -7.95
N VAL A 18 -34.87 -14.78 -7.02
CA VAL A 18 -33.69 -14.00 -6.60
C VAL A 18 -32.63 -14.91 -5.98
N GLY A 19 -33.04 -15.84 -5.12
CA GLY A 19 -32.14 -16.83 -4.52
C GLY A 19 -31.46 -17.73 -5.56
N ALA A 20 -32.20 -18.18 -6.58
CA ALA A 20 -31.64 -19.01 -7.65
C ALA A 20 -30.61 -18.26 -8.52
N VAL A 21 -30.87 -16.97 -8.82
CA VAL A 21 -29.93 -16.13 -9.59
C VAL A 21 -28.65 -15.86 -8.81
N VAL A 22 -28.77 -15.54 -7.52
CA VAL A 22 -27.64 -15.36 -6.61
C VAL A 22 -26.79 -16.63 -6.50
N PHE A 23 -27.45 -17.77 -6.34
CA PHE A 23 -26.78 -19.06 -6.20
C PHE A 23 -26.08 -19.49 -7.50
N ALA A 24 -26.71 -19.26 -8.65
CA ALA A 24 -26.08 -19.49 -9.95
C ALA A 24 -24.83 -18.61 -10.14
N GLY A 25 -24.90 -17.33 -9.76
CA GLY A 25 -23.76 -16.41 -9.77
C GLY A 25 -22.58 -16.92 -8.95
N TYR A 26 -22.82 -17.38 -7.72
CA TYR A 26 -21.81 -17.96 -6.83
C TYR A 26 -21.18 -19.26 -7.36
N ILE A 27 -21.95 -20.11 -8.05
CA ILE A 27 -21.42 -21.35 -8.64
C ILE A 27 -20.52 -21.06 -9.85
N THR A 28 -20.89 -20.07 -10.66
CA THR A 28 -20.12 -19.72 -11.86
C THR A 28 -18.89 -18.87 -11.56
N ASP A 29 -18.94 -18.10 -10.48
CA ASP A 29 -17.81 -17.32 -9.98
C ASP A 29 -17.77 -17.43 -8.45
N PRO A 30 -16.82 -18.18 -7.86
CA PRO A 30 -16.71 -18.29 -6.42
C PRO A 30 -16.42 -16.94 -5.72
N ASN A 31 -16.02 -15.91 -6.49
CA ASN A 31 -15.79 -14.55 -6.02
C ASN A 31 -16.99 -13.61 -6.29
N PHE A 32 -18.17 -14.14 -6.66
CA PHE A 32 -19.37 -13.34 -7.00
C PHE A 32 -19.84 -12.38 -5.90
N PHE A 33 -19.47 -12.67 -4.64
CA PHE A 33 -19.72 -11.80 -3.48
C PHE A 33 -18.49 -11.04 -2.98
N GLU A 34 -17.32 -11.28 -3.57
CA GLU A 34 -16.13 -10.49 -3.27
C GLU A 34 -16.17 -9.22 -4.11
N THR A 35 -16.07 -8.06 -3.46
CA THR A 35 -15.84 -6.79 -4.14
C THR A 35 -14.59 -6.90 -5.01
N PRO A 36 -14.60 -6.44 -6.28
CA PRO A 36 -13.39 -6.42 -7.10
C PRO A 36 -12.31 -5.65 -6.36
N LYS A 37 -11.21 -6.34 -6.05
CA LYS A 37 -10.03 -5.71 -5.44
C LYS A 37 -9.37 -4.88 -6.52
N ALA A 38 -9.77 -3.61 -6.60
CA ALA A 38 -8.94 -2.60 -7.20
C ALA A 38 -7.61 -2.57 -6.43
N GLU A 39 -6.49 -2.44 -7.15
CA GLU A 39 -5.19 -2.20 -6.55
C GLU A 39 -5.28 -0.89 -5.75
N ALA A 40 -5.38 -1.02 -4.42
CA ALA A 40 -5.31 0.07 -3.49
C ALA A 40 -3.87 0.21 -3.02
N VAL A 41 -3.40 1.45 -2.86
CA VAL A 41 -2.24 1.78 -2.04
C VAL A 41 -2.47 1.12 -0.67
N SER A 42 -1.80 0.01 -0.50
CA SER A 42 -1.85 -0.81 0.70
C SER A 42 -1.15 -0.01 1.79
N VAL A 43 -1.80 0.31 2.90
CA VAL A 43 -1.09 0.53 4.16
C VAL A 43 -1.85 -0.10 5.31
N SER A 44 -1.47 -1.32 5.67
CA SER A 44 -1.90 -2.00 6.89
C SER A 44 -0.70 -2.18 7.77
N GLY A 45 -0.73 -1.61 8.98
CA GLY A 45 0.35 -1.81 9.94
C GLY A 45 0.24 -0.93 11.17
N PRO A 46 0.90 -1.33 12.28
CA PRO A 46 1.06 -0.47 13.45
C PRO A 46 1.93 0.73 13.07
N VAL A 47 1.52 1.94 13.40
CA VAL A 47 2.31 3.16 13.26
C VAL A 47 3.23 3.27 14.47
N SER A 48 4.50 3.56 14.26
CA SER A 48 5.50 3.78 15.31
C SER A 48 6.23 5.11 15.12
N GLY A 49 7.11 5.44 16.06
CA GLY A 49 7.86 6.69 16.05
C GLY A 49 7.14 7.84 16.75
N TRP A 50 7.75 9.02 16.64
CA TRP A 50 7.45 10.19 17.46
C TRP A 50 7.13 11.40 16.61
N ALA A 51 6.06 12.10 16.96
CA ALA A 51 5.78 13.46 16.52
C ALA A 51 6.13 14.46 17.63
N TRP A 52 6.31 15.72 17.28
CA TRP A 52 6.68 16.77 18.22
C TRP A 52 5.76 17.98 18.09
N SER A 53 5.35 18.54 19.22
CA SER A 53 4.78 19.87 19.29
C SER A 53 5.54 20.69 20.33
N GLU A 54 5.77 21.95 20.02
CA GLU A 54 6.42 22.90 20.94
C GLU A 54 5.59 23.15 22.22
N THR A 55 4.28 22.88 22.20
CA THR A 55 3.39 23.16 23.34
C THR A 55 3.05 21.93 24.17
N ILE A 56 3.00 20.75 23.55
CA ILE A 56 2.63 19.48 24.22
C ILE A 56 3.74 18.42 24.20
N GLY A 57 4.91 18.78 23.70
CA GLY A 57 6.08 17.92 23.66
C GLY A 57 5.92 16.73 22.72
N TRP A 58 6.53 15.61 23.11
CA TRP A 58 6.57 14.39 22.32
C TRP A 58 5.23 13.68 22.30
N VAL A 59 4.85 13.18 21.12
CA VAL A 59 3.68 12.34 20.90
C VAL A 59 4.14 10.98 20.38
N SER A 60 3.95 9.94 21.18
CA SER A 60 4.26 8.55 20.85
C SER A 60 3.11 7.88 20.13
N PHE A 61 3.38 7.26 18.97
CA PHE A 61 2.37 6.51 18.21
C PHE A 61 2.27 5.03 18.59
N SER A 62 3.20 4.50 19.38
CA SER A 62 3.21 3.10 19.80
C SER A 62 3.93 2.88 21.12
N CYS A 63 3.42 1.96 21.94
CA CYS A 63 4.08 1.48 23.15
C CYS A 63 5.43 0.80 22.88
N THR A 64 5.72 0.45 21.63
CA THR A 64 7.02 -0.13 21.24
C THR A 64 8.14 0.91 21.22
N ASN A 65 7.81 2.20 21.15
CA ASN A 65 8.78 3.29 21.08
C ASN A 65 9.65 3.39 22.34
N ASP A 66 9.09 3.03 23.50
CA ASP A 66 9.71 3.11 24.83
C ASP A 66 9.63 1.79 25.59
N SER A 67 9.26 0.70 24.92
CA SER A 67 9.06 -0.63 25.51
C SER A 67 8.01 -0.67 26.63
N SER A 68 7.03 0.23 26.60
CA SER A 68 5.93 0.30 27.58
C SER A 68 4.81 -0.71 27.34
N CYS A 69 4.84 -1.51 26.27
CA CYS A 69 3.74 -2.43 25.91
C CYS A 69 3.38 -3.46 27.00
N GLY A 70 4.29 -3.76 27.93
CA GLY A 70 4.01 -4.63 29.07
C GLY A 70 3.10 -4.00 30.14
N THR A 71 3.06 -2.66 30.22
CA THR A 71 2.27 -1.90 31.21
C THR A 71 1.16 -1.09 30.58
N SER A 72 1.39 -0.53 29.39
CA SER A 72 0.41 0.22 28.60
C SER A 72 0.51 -0.24 27.15
N ASN A 73 -0.38 -1.15 26.76
CA ASN A 73 -0.45 -1.66 25.40
C ASN A 73 -1.31 -0.73 24.54
N TYR A 74 -0.66 0.18 23.82
CA TYR A 74 -1.31 1.12 22.90
C TYR A 74 -0.56 1.19 21.58
N GLY A 75 -1.28 1.62 20.55
CA GLY A 75 -0.70 1.91 19.25
C GLY A 75 -1.74 2.48 18.31
N VAL A 76 -1.24 3.14 17.28
CA VAL A 76 -2.02 3.58 16.13
C VAL A 76 -1.86 2.56 15.02
N SER A 77 -2.88 2.36 14.21
CA SER A 77 -2.77 1.52 13.01
C SER A 77 -3.56 2.13 11.86
N VAL A 78 -3.15 1.82 10.63
CA VAL A 78 -3.83 2.23 9.40
C VAL A 78 -4.42 0.99 8.72
N SER A 79 -5.63 1.11 8.19
CA SER A 79 -6.29 0.06 7.41
C SER A 79 -5.82 0.08 5.95
N ALA A 80 -5.31 -1.05 5.43
CA ALA A 80 -4.93 -1.11 4.01
C ALA A 80 -6.13 -1.03 3.07
N ALA A 81 -7.32 -1.40 3.55
CA ALA A 81 -8.52 -1.44 2.71
C ALA A 81 -9.16 -0.06 2.54
N THR A 82 -9.06 0.80 3.55
CA THR A 82 -9.81 2.06 3.60
C THR A 82 -8.93 3.28 3.88
N GLY A 83 -7.67 3.09 4.28
CA GLY A 83 -6.80 4.16 4.76
C GLY A 83 -7.18 4.69 6.15
N ASP A 84 -8.26 4.21 6.75
CA ASP A 84 -8.72 4.71 8.05
C ASP A 84 -7.72 4.35 9.14
N PHE A 85 -7.43 5.32 9.99
CA PHE A 85 -6.63 5.11 11.18
C PHE A 85 -7.50 4.54 12.29
N SER A 86 -6.86 3.86 13.24
CA SER A 86 -7.49 3.44 14.49
C SER A 86 -6.47 3.45 15.63
N GLY A 87 -6.98 3.42 16.86
CA GLY A 87 -6.15 3.42 18.06
C GLY A 87 -5.79 4.81 18.58
N TYR A 88 -4.83 4.83 19.49
CA TYR A 88 -4.48 6.01 20.27
C TYR A 88 -2.98 6.26 20.27
N ALA A 89 -2.61 7.54 20.18
CA ALA A 89 -1.28 8.04 20.48
C ALA A 89 -1.24 8.62 21.90
N TRP A 90 -0.04 8.77 22.45
CA TRP A 90 0.18 9.24 23.83
C TRP A 90 1.12 10.44 23.87
N SER A 91 0.74 11.47 24.63
CA SER A 91 1.63 12.58 25.04
C SER A 91 1.65 12.64 26.56
N GLU A 92 2.82 12.87 27.15
CA GLU A 92 2.95 13.04 28.60
C GLU A 92 2.26 14.32 29.11
N ASN A 93 2.11 15.33 28.24
CA ASN A 93 1.57 16.64 28.61
C ASN A 93 0.04 16.72 28.51
N ILE A 94 -0.58 15.98 27.58
CA ILE A 94 -2.03 16.04 27.35
C ILE A 94 -2.74 14.68 27.40
N GLY A 95 -1.99 13.60 27.58
CA GLY A 95 -2.49 12.24 27.65
C GLY A 95 -2.86 11.67 26.28
N TRP A 96 -3.94 10.91 26.25
CA TRP A 96 -4.39 10.14 25.09
C TRP A 96 -4.92 11.03 23.96
N ILE A 97 -4.54 10.66 22.73
CA ILE A 97 -5.04 11.24 21.48
C ILE A 97 -5.66 10.11 20.66
N ASN A 98 -6.96 10.19 20.41
CA ASN A 98 -7.69 9.24 19.56
C ASN A 98 -7.54 9.63 18.09
N LEU A 99 -7.09 8.70 17.25
CA LEU A 99 -6.95 8.90 15.81
C LEU A 99 -8.23 8.54 15.03
N ALA A 100 -9.19 7.87 15.67
CA ALA A 100 -10.49 7.52 15.11
C ALA A 100 -11.67 8.07 15.94
N PRO A 101 -11.77 9.39 16.15
CA PRO A 101 -12.95 9.97 16.77
C PRO A 101 -14.18 9.73 15.89
N LEU A 102 -15.30 9.33 16.50
CA LEU A 102 -16.49 8.85 15.78
C LEU A 102 -17.41 9.96 15.25
N SER A 103 -17.44 11.12 15.90
CA SER A 103 -18.34 12.22 15.54
C SER A 103 -17.95 13.54 16.23
N GLY A 104 -18.62 14.63 15.85
CA GLY A 104 -18.44 15.95 16.46
C GLY A 104 -17.34 16.81 15.81
N TYR A 105 -16.94 16.48 14.58
CA TYR A 105 -15.90 17.18 13.83
C TYR A 105 -16.21 18.68 13.70
N PRO A 106 -15.23 19.58 13.96
CA PRO A 106 -15.47 21.03 13.92
C PRO A 106 -15.84 21.55 12.54
N SER A 107 -15.24 20.98 11.50
CA SER A 107 -15.52 21.29 10.10
C SER A 107 -15.20 20.09 9.23
N VAL A 108 -15.39 20.26 7.93
CA VAL A 108 -14.91 19.29 6.96
C VAL A 108 -13.40 19.04 7.15
N PRO A 109 -12.92 17.84 6.77
CA PRO A 109 -13.72 16.70 6.36
C PRO A 109 -14.32 15.95 7.57
N ASN A 110 -15.52 15.37 7.40
CA ASN A 110 -16.33 14.81 8.49
C ASN A 110 -15.99 13.35 8.81
N HIS A 111 -14.73 13.07 9.13
CA HIS A 111 -14.26 11.75 9.54
C HIS A 111 -12.99 11.85 10.41
N GLY A 112 -12.67 10.74 11.08
CA GLY A 112 -11.39 10.58 11.79
C GLY A 112 -10.19 10.59 10.84
N ALA A 113 -8.99 10.33 11.36
CA ALA A 113 -7.79 10.32 10.53
C ALA A 113 -7.91 9.25 9.41
N ARG A 114 -7.63 9.65 8.17
CA ARG A 114 -7.62 8.76 7.00
C ARG A 114 -6.46 9.09 6.08
N LEU A 115 -5.73 8.07 5.65
CA LEU A 115 -4.74 8.15 4.58
C LEU A 115 -5.48 8.06 3.25
N GLU A 116 -5.34 9.09 2.43
CA GLU A 116 -5.95 9.18 1.12
C GLU A 116 -5.04 8.59 0.02
N ALA A 117 -5.62 8.37 -1.16
CA ALA A 117 -4.90 7.80 -2.30
C ALA A 117 -3.81 8.72 -2.89
N ASP A 118 -3.79 9.99 -2.52
CA ASP A 118 -2.78 10.97 -2.91
C ASP A 118 -1.67 11.13 -1.85
N ASP A 119 -1.55 10.14 -0.95
CA ASP A 119 -0.57 10.08 0.13
C ASP A 119 -0.76 11.13 1.25
N THR A 120 -1.85 11.91 1.20
CA THR A 120 -2.20 12.87 2.26
C THR A 120 -2.98 12.20 3.39
N VAL A 121 -2.80 12.68 4.62
CA VAL A 121 -3.59 12.25 5.77
C VAL A 121 -4.58 13.35 6.12
N THR A 122 -5.86 13.07 5.92
CA THR A 122 -6.96 14.02 6.15
C THR A 122 -7.77 13.61 7.38
N GLY A 123 -8.76 14.44 7.75
CA GLY A 123 -9.61 14.18 8.90
C GLY A 123 -9.05 14.73 10.21
N TRP A 124 -9.64 14.22 11.29
CA TRP A 124 -9.45 14.76 12.63
C TRP A 124 -8.97 13.71 13.62
N ALA A 125 -8.05 14.11 14.49
CA ALA A 125 -7.73 13.43 15.72
C ALA A 125 -8.32 14.19 16.91
N ARG A 126 -8.51 13.49 18.03
CA ARG A 126 -9.11 14.06 19.24
C ARG A 126 -8.23 13.82 20.47
N ALA A 127 -7.72 14.89 21.06
CA ALA A 127 -7.11 14.86 22.38
C ALA A 127 -8.19 14.63 23.45
N CYS A 128 -8.03 13.58 24.25
CA CYS A 128 -8.99 13.19 25.28
C CYS A 128 -9.21 14.30 26.30
N ALA A 129 -8.14 14.94 26.75
CA ALA A 129 -8.22 16.02 27.73
C ALA A 129 -8.98 17.26 27.23
N GLY A 130 -9.24 17.40 25.92
CA GLY A 130 -10.07 18.46 25.35
C GLY A 130 -11.57 18.14 25.34
N THR A 131 -11.98 17.03 25.93
CA THR A 131 -13.39 16.71 26.24
C THR A 131 -13.70 17.06 27.70
N VAL A 132 -14.98 17.27 28.01
CA VAL A 132 -15.42 17.52 29.39
C VAL A 132 -15.02 16.40 30.34
N ASN A 133 -15.08 15.14 29.88
CA ASN A 133 -14.82 13.96 30.70
C ASN A 133 -13.38 13.44 30.60
N GLY A 134 -12.55 13.98 29.70
CA GLY A 134 -11.19 13.48 29.50
C GLY A 134 -11.11 12.11 28.80
N ASP A 135 -12.15 11.68 28.07
CA ASP A 135 -12.29 10.31 27.54
C ASP A 135 -12.31 10.23 26.00
N CYS A 136 -11.98 11.34 25.33
CA CYS A 136 -12.07 11.50 23.86
C CYS A 136 -13.49 11.41 23.28
N THR A 137 -14.53 11.31 24.12
CA THR A 137 -15.93 11.27 23.72
C THR A 137 -16.72 12.47 24.26
N GLY A 138 -17.91 12.66 23.69
CA GLY A 138 -18.82 13.71 24.15
C GLY A 138 -18.36 15.14 23.84
N ALA A 139 -18.90 16.09 24.60
CA ALA A 139 -18.74 17.51 24.33
C ALA A 139 -17.30 17.98 24.53
N SER A 140 -16.86 18.87 23.64
CA SER A 140 -15.64 19.67 23.86
C SER A 140 -15.79 20.55 25.08
N ARG A 141 -14.66 20.82 25.75
CA ARG A 141 -14.63 21.82 26.81
C ARG A 141 -14.95 23.20 26.23
N THR A 142 -15.48 24.07 27.08
CA THR A 142 -15.90 25.44 26.71
C THR A 142 -14.92 26.51 27.19
N ASP A 143 -13.80 26.11 27.80
CA ASP A 143 -12.78 26.99 28.37
C ASP A 143 -11.68 27.38 27.37
N GLY A 144 -11.94 27.21 26.07
CA GLY A 144 -11.05 27.64 24.99
C GLY A 144 -10.26 26.52 24.32
N TRP A 145 -10.25 25.30 24.88
CA TRP A 145 -9.63 24.14 24.23
C TRP A 145 -10.64 23.06 23.90
N ASN A 146 -10.85 22.83 22.60
CA ASN A 146 -11.87 21.87 22.13
C ASN A 146 -11.33 20.45 21.89
N GLY A 147 -10.01 20.26 21.97
CA GLY A 147 -9.31 18.97 21.81
C GLY A 147 -9.18 18.47 20.38
N TRP A 148 -9.53 19.26 19.36
CA TRP A 148 -9.48 18.81 17.97
C TRP A 148 -8.15 19.13 17.32
N ILE A 149 -7.62 18.15 16.60
CA ILE A 149 -6.38 18.24 15.83
C ILE A 149 -6.71 17.90 14.39
N LYS A 150 -6.52 18.84 13.47
CA LYS A 150 -6.75 18.64 12.04
C LYS A 150 -5.47 18.18 11.36
N LEU A 151 -5.56 17.08 10.61
CA LEU A 151 -4.37 16.46 10.01
C LEU A 151 -3.98 17.06 8.66
N SER A 152 -4.94 17.63 7.95
CA SER A 152 -4.68 18.41 6.75
C SER A 152 -5.62 19.59 6.61
N LYS A 153 -5.06 20.68 6.09
CA LYS A 153 -5.81 21.86 5.72
C LYS A 153 -6.80 21.53 4.61
N ASP A 154 -7.96 22.18 4.63
CA ASP A 154 -8.85 22.25 3.47
C ASP A 154 -9.14 23.70 3.06
N THR A 155 -10.06 23.87 2.11
CA THR A 155 -10.42 25.17 1.54
C THR A 155 -11.16 26.10 2.52
N SER A 156 -11.67 25.58 3.63
CA SER A 156 -12.32 26.35 4.70
C SER A 156 -11.32 26.93 5.71
N ASP A 157 -10.09 26.44 5.75
CA ASP A 157 -9.06 26.94 6.65
C ASP A 157 -8.38 28.20 6.10
N SER A 158 -8.21 29.19 6.98
CA SER A 158 -7.36 30.37 6.70
C SER A 158 -5.95 30.17 7.24
N GLY A 159 -4.98 30.97 6.78
CA GLY A 159 -3.59 30.90 7.24
C GLY A 159 -2.70 29.95 6.45
N ALA A 160 -1.58 29.53 7.06
CA ALA A 160 -0.53 28.72 6.43
C ALA A 160 -1.08 27.39 5.89
N SER A 161 -0.52 26.90 4.78
CA SER A 161 -0.81 25.56 4.27
C SER A 161 -0.12 24.51 5.13
N TYR A 162 -0.84 23.45 5.46
CA TYR A 162 -0.34 22.30 6.21
C TYR A 162 -1.09 21.05 5.80
N GLY A 163 -0.50 19.90 6.08
CA GLY A 163 -1.09 18.60 5.80
C GLY A 163 -0.07 17.51 5.94
N VAL A 164 -0.38 16.54 6.79
CA VAL A 164 0.46 15.37 7.01
C VAL A 164 0.43 14.51 5.75
N THR A 165 1.58 14.01 5.33
CA THR A 165 1.71 13.11 4.18
C THR A 165 2.53 11.88 4.56
N VAL A 166 2.35 10.78 3.84
CA VAL A 166 3.09 9.54 4.04
C VAL A 166 3.84 9.20 2.76
N ALA A 167 5.17 9.09 2.81
CA ALA A 167 5.93 8.67 1.64
C ALA A 167 5.69 7.16 1.39
N PRO A 168 5.06 6.74 0.28
CA PRO A 168 4.61 5.36 0.11
C PRO A 168 5.77 4.35 0.00
N ALA A 169 6.95 4.80 -0.42
CA ALA A 169 8.13 3.93 -0.54
C ALA A 169 8.84 3.66 0.80
N THR A 170 8.70 4.54 1.78
CA THR A 170 9.41 4.43 3.08
C THR A 170 8.48 4.36 4.28
N GLY A 171 7.21 4.71 4.11
CA GLY A 171 6.18 4.77 5.15
C GLY A 171 6.40 5.92 6.12
N VAL A 172 7.34 6.81 5.83
CA VAL A 172 7.70 7.94 6.69
C VAL A 172 6.65 9.03 6.53
N PHE A 173 6.12 9.50 7.65
CA PHE A 173 5.22 10.63 7.69
C PHE A 173 6.03 11.92 7.61
N SER A 174 5.43 12.99 7.10
CA SER A 174 6.05 14.29 7.06
C SER A 174 5.04 15.41 7.22
N SER A 175 5.54 16.64 7.35
CA SER A 175 4.76 17.87 7.47
C SER A 175 3.98 17.94 8.78
N TYR A 176 2.99 18.84 8.85
CA TYR A 176 2.41 19.30 10.11
C TYR A 176 0.90 19.10 10.17
N ALA A 177 0.41 18.78 11.38
CA ALA A 177 -1.00 18.90 11.77
C ALA A 177 -1.19 20.12 12.69
N TRP A 178 -2.43 20.58 12.83
CA TRP A 178 -2.76 21.75 13.65
C TRP A 178 -3.81 21.45 14.71
N GLY A 179 -3.55 21.85 15.96
CA GLY A 179 -4.42 21.58 17.10
C GLY A 179 -4.81 22.82 17.93
N SER A 180 -5.00 23.97 17.26
CA SER A 180 -5.30 25.27 17.90
C SER A 180 -4.19 25.73 18.86
N ASP A 181 -4.45 26.75 19.68
CA ASP A 181 -3.41 27.38 20.51
C ASP A 181 -2.82 26.47 21.60
N VAL A 182 -3.57 25.46 22.06
CA VAL A 182 -3.09 24.55 23.13
C VAL A 182 -2.15 23.48 22.59
N VAL A 183 -2.54 22.78 21.52
CA VAL A 183 -1.72 21.70 20.94
C VAL A 183 -0.73 22.23 19.90
N GLY A 184 -1.03 23.37 19.29
CA GLY A 184 -0.17 24.03 18.32
C GLY A 184 0.07 23.19 17.07
N TRP A 185 1.22 23.44 16.45
CA TRP A 185 1.74 22.66 15.33
C TRP A 185 2.32 21.35 15.85
N ILE A 186 1.91 20.24 15.25
CA ILE A 186 2.51 18.93 15.46
C ILE A 186 3.32 18.57 14.22
N ASP A 187 4.64 18.48 14.34
CA ASP A 187 5.56 17.99 13.33
C ASP A 187 5.60 16.46 13.36
N PHE A 188 5.27 15.81 12.23
CA PHE A 188 5.32 14.35 12.10
C PHE A 188 6.70 13.81 11.69
N ALA A 189 7.62 14.68 11.30
CA ALA A 189 9.00 14.35 10.98
C ALA A 189 10.02 15.27 11.70
N PRO A 190 9.96 15.38 13.03
CA PRO A 190 10.83 16.29 13.75
C PRO A 190 12.28 15.85 13.61
N ILE A 191 13.16 16.80 13.24
CA ILE A 191 14.59 16.55 13.03
C ILE A 191 15.23 15.88 14.25
N SER A 192 14.82 16.27 15.46
CA SER A 192 15.32 15.72 16.72
C SER A 192 14.98 14.25 16.93
N ALA A 193 13.96 13.71 16.26
CA ALA A 193 13.66 12.27 16.31
C ALA A 193 14.56 11.45 15.37
N GLY A 194 15.25 12.10 14.42
CA GLY A 194 16.06 11.43 13.41
C GLY A 194 15.25 10.39 12.64
N ALA A 195 15.74 9.14 12.59
CA ALA A 195 15.04 8.02 11.94
C ALA A 195 13.79 7.54 12.72
N ASN A 196 13.50 8.07 13.91
CA ASN A 196 12.36 7.68 14.74
C ASN A 196 11.16 8.63 14.61
N GLY A 197 11.10 9.44 13.54
CA GLY A 197 9.88 10.15 13.17
C GLY A 197 8.71 9.18 12.94
N VAL A 198 7.49 9.69 12.87
CA VAL A 198 6.30 8.84 12.71
C VAL A 198 6.42 8.05 11.40
N HIS A 199 6.28 6.73 11.47
CA HIS A 199 6.39 5.88 10.29
C HIS A 199 5.50 4.64 10.37
N LEU A 200 5.15 4.13 9.19
CA LEU A 200 4.57 2.80 9.00
C LEU A 200 5.69 1.78 8.74
N PRO A 201 5.55 0.53 9.20
CA PRO A 201 6.51 -0.53 8.94
C PRO A 201 6.37 -0.97 7.49
N ILE A 202 7.24 -0.44 6.63
CA ILE A 202 7.35 -0.90 5.25
C ILE A 202 8.28 -2.11 5.22
N PRO A 203 7.85 -3.26 4.69
CA PRO A 203 8.74 -4.38 4.50
C PRO A 203 9.73 -4.02 3.38
N THR A 204 11.02 -4.11 3.67
CA THR A 204 12.06 -4.09 2.66
C THR A 204 11.94 -5.37 1.84
N VAL A 205 11.77 -5.23 0.53
CA VAL A 205 11.72 -6.33 -0.43
C VAL A 205 12.90 -6.19 -1.37
N THR A 206 13.58 -7.30 -1.64
CA THR A 206 14.67 -7.32 -2.61
C THR A 206 14.54 -8.56 -3.46
N VAL A 207 14.51 -8.38 -4.78
CA VAL A 207 14.50 -9.43 -5.78
C VAL A 207 15.78 -9.33 -6.61
N LEU A 208 16.41 -10.46 -6.88
CA LEU A 208 17.67 -10.56 -7.61
C LEU A 208 17.55 -11.62 -8.70
N ILE A 209 18.14 -11.34 -9.85
CA ILE A 209 18.39 -12.33 -10.90
C ILE A 209 19.78 -12.93 -10.67
N VAL A 210 19.88 -14.25 -10.64
CA VAL A 210 21.13 -14.97 -10.37
C VAL A 210 21.40 -16.00 -11.48
N PRO A 211 22.54 -15.91 -12.20
CA PRO A 211 23.52 -14.81 -12.17
C PRO A 211 22.88 -13.50 -12.64
N ALA A 212 23.50 -12.36 -12.34
CA ALA A 212 23.02 -11.04 -12.74
C ALA A 212 23.16 -10.83 -14.26
N ALA A 213 22.31 -11.52 -15.02
CA ALA A 213 22.17 -11.40 -16.45
C ALA A 213 20.74 -10.91 -16.71
N THR A 214 20.62 -9.71 -17.27
CA THR A 214 19.34 -9.11 -17.63
C THR A 214 18.88 -9.50 -19.04
N THR A 215 19.74 -10.16 -19.83
CA THR A 215 19.42 -10.66 -21.16
C THR A 215 19.83 -12.12 -21.27
N ILE A 216 18.90 -12.98 -21.70
CA ILE A 216 19.14 -14.40 -21.96
C ILE A 216 18.56 -14.80 -23.33
N GLN A 217 18.85 -16.00 -23.79
CA GLN A 217 18.38 -16.50 -25.08
C GLN A 217 17.09 -17.30 -24.93
N THR A 218 16.23 -17.32 -25.95
CA THR A 218 15.04 -18.17 -25.95
C THR A 218 15.38 -19.63 -25.69
N GLY A 219 14.54 -20.31 -24.91
CA GLY A 219 14.74 -21.70 -24.51
C GLY A 219 15.66 -21.87 -23.31
N THR A 220 16.27 -20.79 -22.79
CA THR A 220 17.04 -20.79 -21.55
C THR A 220 16.22 -20.24 -20.38
N GLY A 221 16.73 -20.42 -19.15
CA GLY A 221 16.14 -19.89 -17.93
C GLY A 221 17.21 -19.26 -17.04
N THR A 222 16.76 -18.55 -16.01
CA THR A 222 17.62 -18.00 -14.96
C THR A 222 17.09 -18.43 -13.59
N THR A 223 17.69 -17.93 -12.52
CA THR A 223 17.18 -18.12 -11.17
C THR A 223 16.88 -16.80 -10.48
N LEU A 224 15.89 -16.82 -9.60
CA LEU A 224 15.48 -15.72 -8.76
C LEU A 224 15.90 -15.98 -7.32
N SER A 225 16.46 -14.96 -6.68
CA SER A 225 16.62 -14.93 -5.23
C SER A 225 15.89 -13.73 -4.67
N TRP A 226 15.28 -13.86 -3.50
CA TRP A 226 14.60 -12.75 -2.84
C TRP A 226 14.68 -12.82 -1.32
N THR A 227 14.54 -11.66 -0.69
CA THR A 227 14.47 -11.50 0.77
C THR A 227 13.46 -10.43 1.13
N THR A 228 12.73 -10.63 2.24
CA THR A 228 11.71 -9.69 2.74
C THR A 228 11.89 -9.47 4.24
N THR A 229 11.84 -8.23 4.72
CA THR A 229 11.97 -7.90 6.16
C THR A 229 11.10 -6.69 6.52
N PRO A 230 10.21 -6.72 7.53
CA PRO A 230 9.83 -7.84 8.41
C PRO A 230 8.92 -8.88 7.70
N PRO A 231 8.61 -10.05 8.31
CA PRO A 231 7.88 -11.11 7.62
C PRO A 231 6.43 -10.73 7.36
N THR A 232 6.10 -10.51 6.10
CA THR A 232 4.73 -10.29 5.58
C THR A 232 4.39 -11.37 4.56
N ALA A 233 3.09 -11.64 4.36
CA ALA A 233 2.64 -12.50 3.28
C ALA A 233 2.89 -11.77 1.95
N CYS A 234 3.81 -12.29 1.13
CA CYS A 234 4.17 -11.68 -0.14
C CYS A 234 3.60 -12.45 -1.32
N ILE A 235 3.13 -11.75 -2.34
CA ILE A 235 2.52 -12.30 -3.54
C ILE A 235 3.38 -11.89 -4.74
N ALA A 236 3.80 -12.88 -5.52
CA ALA A 236 4.48 -12.67 -6.78
C ALA A 236 3.47 -12.35 -7.90
N SER A 237 3.87 -11.48 -8.83
CA SER A 237 3.13 -11.19 -10.06
C SER A 237 4.03 -10.93 -11.27
N GLY A 238 3.46 -11.02 -12.48
CA GLY A 238 4.18 -10.97 -13.75
C GLY A 238 4.42 -12.36 -14.34
N SER A 239 5.66 -12.67 -14.67
CA SER A 239 6.13 -13.95 -15.23
C SER A 239 6.33 -15.05 -14.17
N TRP A 240 5.82 -14.83 -12.97
CA TRP A 240 5.76 -15.73 -11.83
C TRP A 240 4.54 -15.32 -10.99
N SER A 241 4.03 -16.22 -10.14
CA SER A 241 2.81 -15.94 -9.41
C SER A 241 2.73 -16.66 -8.06
N GLY A 242 1.71 -16.26 -7.29
CA GLY A 242 1.32 -16.90 -6.04
C GLY A 242 2.10 -16.41 -4.82
N ALA A 243 1.70 -16.90 -3.65
CA ALA A 243 2.35 -16.57 -2.39
C ALA A 243 3.82 -17.07 -2.40
N LYS A 244 4.72 -16.24 -1.89
CA LYS A 244 6.14 -16.57 -1.69
C LYS A 244 6.48 -16.52 -0.22
N ALA A 245 7.44 -17.36 0.17
CA ALA A 245 8.04 -17.29 1.50
C ALA A 245 8.81 -15.98 1.68
N SER A 246 9.15 -15.65 2.93
CA SER A 246 9.91 -14.44 3.29
C SER A 246 11.33 -14.38 2.71
N SER A 247 11.81 -15.50 2.18
CA SER A 247 13.00 -15.55 1.34
C SER A 247 12.93 -16.71 0.36
N GLY A 248 13.73 -16.62 -0.70
CA GLY A 248 13.96 -17.68 -1.67
C GLY A 248 15.36 -17.55 -2.25
N THR A 249 16.00 -18.68 -2.54
CA THR A 249 17.37 -18.70 -3.04
C THR A 249 17.45 -19.57 -4.28
N ASN A 250 17.96 -18.98 -5.37
CA ASN A 250 18.21 -19.63 -6.67
C ASN A 250 17.00 -20.43 -7.18
N VAL A 251 15.80 -19.87 -7.06
CA VAL A 251 14.57 -20.51 -7.55
C VAL A 251 14.52 -20.37 -9.07
N PRO A 252 14.44 -21.47 -9.83
CA PRO A 252 14.50 -21.40 -11.29
C PRO A 252 13.23 -20.78 -11.88
N THR A 253 13.40 -19.98 -12.94
CA THR A 253 12.28 -19.44 -13.74
C THR A 253 11.67 -20.49 -14.67
N GLY A 254 12.38 -21.59 -14.91
CA GLY A 254 12.11 -22.49 -16.03
C GLY A 254 12.60 -21.89 -17.36
N ASN A 255 12.40 -22.64 -18.46
CA ASN A 255 12.79 -22.19 -19.79
C ASN A 255 11.82 -21.15 -20.33
N LEU A 256 12.34 -20.01 -20.78
CA LEU A 256 11.58 -18.92 -21.37
C LEU A 256 11.67 -19.03 -22.89
N SER A 257 10.62 -19.55 -23.53
CA SER A 257 10.65 -19.97 -24.94
C SER A 257 10.28 -18.87 -25.94
N LEU A 258 9.74 -17.74 -25.49
CA LEU A 258 9.34 -16.63 -26.33
C LEU A 258 10.26 -15.43 -26.07
N ALA A 259 10.73 -14.79 -27.13
CA ALA A 259 11.42 -13.52 -27.01
C ALA A 259 10.47 -12.45 -26.42
N GLY A 260 11.01 -11.60 -25.55
CA GLY A 260 10.24 -10.56 -24.85
C GLY A 260 10.78 -10.25 -23.46
N THR A 261 10.10 -9.33 -22.78
CA THR A 261 10.47 -8.91 -21.42
C THR A 261 9.62 -9.67 -20.41
N TYR A 262 10.27 -10.40 -19.51
CA TYR A 262 9.66 -11.14 -18.43
C TYR A 262 9.87 -10.36 -17.13
N SER A 263 8.78 -10.03 -16.45
CA SER A 263 8.81 -9.22 -15.23
C SER A 263 8.56 -10.07 -14.00
N TYR A 264 9.38 -9.88 -12.97
CA TYR A 264 9.30 -10.59 -11.71
C TYR A 264 9.09 -9.61 -10.57
N ARG A 265 7.83 -9.28 -10.30
CA ARG A 265 7.43 -8.40 -9.19
C ARG A 265 7.08 -9.22 -7.96
N LEU A 266 7.65 -8.86 -6.81
CA LEU A 266 7.27 -9.39 -5.50
C LEU A 266 6.66 -8.26 -4.67
N ASP A 267 5.42 -8.45 -4.23
CA ASP A 267 4.67 -7.47 -3.46
C ASP A 267 4.38 -8.02 -2.06
N CYS A 268 4.70 -7.27 -1.03
CA CYS A 268 4.54 -7.65 0.37
C CYS A 268 3.56 -6.71 1.10
N GLY A 269 2.53 -6.25 0.38
CA GLY A 269 1.72 -5.11 0.79
C GLY A 269 2.41 -3.83 0.36
N VAL A 270 2.87 -3.04 1.32
CA VAL A 270 3.40 -1.69 1.04
C VAL A 270 4.81 -1.68 0.47
N GLY A 271 5.54 -2.79 0.63
CA GLY A 271 6.89 -2.96 0.11
C GLY A 271 6.90 -3.89 -1.10
N PHE A 272 7.63 -3.52 -2.14
CA PHE A 272 7.79 -4.35 -3.34
C PHE A 272 9.14 -4.13 -4.00
N ASP A 273 9.58 -5.11 -4.80
CA ASP A 273 10.66 -4.95 -5.77
C ASP A 273 10.27 -5.66 -7.07
N SER A 274 10.80 -5.19 -8.18
CA SER A 274 10.59 -5.78 -9.49
C SER A 274 11.90 -5.85 -10.27
N LYS A 275 12.10 -6.99 -10.94
CA LYS A 275 13.22 -7.20 -11.86
C LYS A 275 12.72 -7.74 -13.18
N ASN A 276 13.38 -7.33 -14.25
CA ASN A 276 13.05 -7.78 -15.60
C ASN A 276 14.21 -8.61 -16.17
N VAL A 277 13.84 -9.64 -16.92
CA VAL A 277 14.74 -10.41 -17.76
C VAL A 277 14.25 -10.26 -19.19
N VAL A 278 15.13 -9.78 -20.07
CA VAL A 278 14.89 -9.70 -21.50
C VAL A 278 15.31 -11.04 -22.11
N VAL A 279 14.44 -11.61 -22.91
CA VAL A 279 14.72 -12.83 -23.66
C VAL A 279 14.78 -12.45 -25.13
N GLU A 280 15.87 -12.78 -25.78
CA GLU A 280 16.08 -12.52 -27.19
C GLU A 280 16.21 -13.84 -27.94
N ASP A 281 15.73 -13.86 -29.19
CA ASP A 281 16.02 -14.98 -30.08
C ASP A 281 17.52 -15.06 -30.35
N PRO A 282 18.06 -16.28 -30.57
CA PRO A 282 19.43 -16.42 -31.03
C PRO A 282 19.66 -15.59 -32.28
N ALA A 283 20.79 -14.87 -32.28
CA ALA A 283 21.24 -14.18 -33.47
C ALA A 283 21.27 -15.19 -34.63
N PRO A 284 20.72 -14.85 -35.82
CA PRO A 284 20.72 -15.76 -36.95
C PRO A 284 22.16 -16.17 -37.27
N VAL A 285 22.41 -17.48 -37.31
CA VAL A 285 23.74 -18.05 -37.61
C VAL A 285 23.75 -18.47 -39.06
N CYS A 286 24.70 -17.93 -39.84
CA CYS A 286 24.89 -18.30 -41.24
C CYS A 286 25.12 -19.81 -41.37
N VAL A 287 24.26 -20.51 -42.12
CA VAL A 287 24.60 -21.85 -42.60
C VAL A 287 25.76 -21.69 -43.60
N ILE A 288 26.72 -22.61 -43.52
CA ILE A 288 28.09 -22.66 -44.09
C ILE A 288 28.23 -22.38 -45.61
N ASN A 289 27.17 -21.93 -46.27
CA ASN A 289 27.04 -21.78 -47.71
C ASN A 289 27.05 -20.32 -48.17
N SER A 290 27.23 -19.34 -47.26
CA SER A 290 27.18 -17.90 -47.59
C SER A 290 25.81 -17.44 -48.13
N VAL A 291 24.73 -18.11 -47.74
CA VAL A 291 23.36 -17.80 -48.14
C VAL A 291 22.56 -17.44 -46.90
N CYS A 292 21.83 -16.33 -46.94
CA CYS A 292 20.92 -15.92 -45.86
C CYS A 292 19.77 -16.92 -45.74
N ASP A 293 19.21 -17.08 -44.55
CA ASP A 293 18.12 -18.02 -44.32
C ASP A 293 16.82 -17.59 -45.01
N ALA A 294 15.92 -18.55 -45.24
CA ALA A 294 14.65 -18.31 -45.91
C ALA A 294 13.78 -17.32 -45.10
N GLY A 295 13.60 -16.10 -45.63
CA GLY A 295 12.87 -15.01 -44.98
C GLY A 295 13.74 -13.78 -44.65
N GLU A 296 15.06 -13.90 -44.81
CA GLU A 296 16.00 -12.78 -44.64
C GLU A 296 16.29 -12.04 -45.96
N THR A 297 16.67 -10.78 -45.84
CA THR A 297 17.10 -9.88 -46.92
C THR A 297 18.59 -9.53 -46.75
N VAL A 298 19.22 -9.01 -47.80
CA VAL A 298 20.61 -8.49 -47.74
C VAL A 298 20.82 -7.35 -46.72
N LEU A 299 19.75 -6.75 -46.18
CA LEU A 299 19.85 -5.70 -45.17
C LEU A 299 19.93 -6.24 -43.73
N ASN A 300 19.15 -7.27 -43.41
CA ASN A 300 19.06 -7.88 -42.07
C ASN A 300 19.90 -9.16 -41.91
N CYS A 301 20.55 -9.61 -42.97
CA CYS A 301 21.48 -10.73 -42.94
C CYS A 301 22.79 -10.34 -42.20
N PRO A 302 23.36 -11.22 -41.35
CA PRO A 302 24.61 -10.99 -40.63
C PRO A 302 25.73 -10.54 -41.58
N THR A 303 26.60 -9.64 -41.12
CA THR A 303 27.74 -9.09 -41.92
C THR A 303 28.62 -10.18 -42.52
N ASP A 304 28.69 -11.33 -41.86
CA ASP A 304 29.52 -12.48 -42.20
C ASP A 304 28.94 -13.27 -43.38
N CYS A 305 27.64 -13.10 -43.67
CA CYS A 305 26.93 -13.68 -44.81
C CYS A 305 26.89 -12.76 -46.04
N ARG A 306 27.38 -11.50 -45.92
CA ARG A 306 27.49 -10.61 -47.09
C ARG A 306 28.63 -11.14 -47.95
N ALA A 307 28.31 -12.03 -48.88
CA ALA A 307 29.22 -12.45 -49.93
C ALA A 307 29.93 -11.19 -50.45
N LYS A 308 31.27 -11.19 -50.46
CA LYS A 308 32.06 -10.14 -51.13
C LYS A 308 31.70 -10.21 -52.62
N VAL A 309 30.61 -9.54 -53.01
CA VAL A 309 30.30 -9.31 -54.42
C VAL A 309 31.44 -8.45 -54.93
N LYS A 310 32.40 -9.07 -55.61
CA LYS A 310 33.39 -8.33 -56.41
C LYS A 310 32.56 -7.50 -57.39
N GLN A 311 32.53 -6.19 -57.16
CA GLN A 311 32.07 -5.23 -58.16
C GLN A 311 33.02 -5.39 -59.36
N PHE A 312 32.49 -5.89 -60.47
CA PHE A 312 33.11 -5.78 -61.77
C PHE A 312 32.74 -4.43 -62.37
#